data_AF-A0A1B6IN61-F1
#
_entry.id   AF-A0A1B6IN61-F1
#
_cell.length_a   1.000
_cell.length_b   1.000
_cell.length_c   1.000
_cell.angle_alpha   90.00
_cell.angle_beta   90.00
_cell.angle_gamma   90.00
#
_symmetry.space_group_name_H-M   'P 1'
#
loop_
_entity.id
_entity.type
_entity.pdbx_description
1 polymer ?
#
loop_
_entity_poly.entity_id
_entity_poly.type
_entity_poly.pdbx_seq_one_letter_code
_entity_poly.pdbx_strand_id
1 'polypeptide(L)'
;SLTEDLAKHTADMTNMRREYTNNLVTLRTQLAEKTEELKIATATNKQLSETNSTLNQRVEALTQRLLGQCESENKMNENYQQEIRAQTKLAELYKSLSEDATAKNEELTEAVKELQRLLKEATDQYGDLETKLREKEVALEVTTEKKNLCIQELKKELEHANELIEATKLQSIEKAVESLSPAAAATSRLLKSGITLTQLYMQYAEASEQLMLEREENKRLNHSINTILQEIEQKAPLLKKQREDYDYAMTTVESLTSRMDEMEVETSRLRSANLEAEKVAAHFKRENKRLQETLSDLGRQVCFLLKEVEESRGNAVEMTRSPGRVSGELTTSSQVISKHLVTFKDIEELQVTNQKLLSVVRELSEKQEQAEKEKGSQLVEQLEGKLRLAEQRIISLSESEVHYVKAMEVIKGQREMYRTLFQQQVAGLPQAKVEELENSVNQQQSPSRATVPSTPELNHSTPAKSTSPAQQAKLEMLEERLKEKTKELQQLQEDFNTYRKERSTNERMLNESLEKARDELRALAVSKTEVVAKAELAEERFKVLKANADSYKLQIQALEKK
;
A
#
# COMPACT_ATOMS: atom_id res chain seq x y z
N SER A 1 130.59 45.71 -37.04
CA SER A 1 131.38 44.45 -37.04
C SER A 1 130.42 43.31 -37.31
N LEU A 2 130.78 42.25 -38.05
CA LEU A 2 129.88 41.13 -38.37
C LEU A 2 129.22 40.51 -37.12
N THR A 3 129.90 40.62 -35.98
CA THR A 3 129.42 40.19 -34.65
C THR A 3 128.22 41.00 -34.15
N GLU A 4 128.12 42.28 -34.48
CA GLU A 4 127.08 43.20 -34.05
C GLU A 4 125.77 43.00 -34.84
N ASP A 5 125.87 42.80 -36.16
CA ASP A 5 124.72 42.45 -37.01
C ASP A 5 124.16 41.06 -36.68
N LEU A 6 125.03 40.10 -36.37
CA LEU A 6 124.63 38.77 -35.96
C LEU A 6 123.97 38.78 -34.57
N ALA A 7 124.45 39.62 -33.65
CA ALA A 7 123.80 39.85 -32.36
C ALA A 7 122.42 40.51 -32.52
N LYS A 8 122.28 41.49 -33.42
CA LYS A 8 121.01 42.15 -33.72
C LYS A 8 119.98 41.20 -34.35
N HIS A 9 120.39 40.43 -35.36
CA HIS A 9 119.51 39.41 -35.95
C HIS A 9 119.13 38.31 -34.97
N THR A 10 120.05 37.91 -34.08
CA THR A 10 119.73 36.96 -33.01
C THR A 10 118.73 37.57 -32.03
N ALA A 11 118.89 38.84 -31.65
CA ALA A 11 117.95 39.57 -30.79
C ALA A 11 116.56 39.70 -31.43
N ASP A 12 116.48 40.08 -32.70
CA ASP A 12 115.21 40.19 -33.45
C ASP A 12 114.52 38.83 -33.60
N MET A 13 115.27 37.76 -33.87
CA MET A 13 114.72 36.40 -33.89
C MET A 13 114.23 35.94 -32.51
N THR A 14 114.92 36.31 -31.43
CA THR A 14 114.45 36.02 -30.08
C THR A 14 113.20 36.83 -29.72
N ASN A 15 113.11 38.09 -30.16
CA ASN A 15 111.94 38.94 -29.98
C ASN A 15 110.74 38.40 -30.77
N MET A 16 110.91 38.03 -32.04
CA MET A 16 109.86 37.39 -32.84
C MET A 16 109.40 36.07 -32.21
N ARG A 17 110.32 35.21 -31.78
CA ARG A 17 109.97 33.97 -31.06
C ARG A 17 109.20 34.26 -29.78
N ARG A 18 109.59 35.29 -29.03
CA ARG A 18 108.89 35.72 -27.81
C ARG A 18 107.49 36.24 -28.11
N GLU A 19 107.32 37.06 -29.14
CA GLU A 19 106.01 37.56 -29.59
C GLU A 19 105.11 36.42 -30.10
N TYR A 20 105.63 35.51 -30.91
CA TYR A 20 104.87 34.32 -31.33
C TYR A 20 104.49 33.44 -30.15
N THR A 21 105.39 33.24 -29.18
CA THR A 21 105.09 32.46 -27.97
C THR A 21 104.03 33.16 -27.13
N ASN A 22 104.13 34.48 -26.95
CA ASN A 22 103.12 35.27 -26.25
C ASN A 22 101.76 35.17 -26.94
N ASN A 23 101.70 35.34 -28.27
CA ASN A 23 100.48 35.23 -29.07
C ASN A 23 99.88 33.81 -29.03
N LEU A 24 100.72 32.78 -29.02
CA LEU A 24 100.29 31.40 -28.91
C LEU A 24 99.75 31.08 -27.51
N VAL A 25 100.35 31.65 -26.46
CA VAL A 25 99.83 31.55 -25.09
C VAL A 25 98.49 32.29 -24.98
N THR A 26 98.37 33.53 -25.48
CA THR A 26 97.10 34.27 -25.41
C THR A 26 95.98 33.57 -26.18
N LEU A 27 96.24 33.07 -27.38
CA LEU A 27 95.27 32.29 -28.16
C LEU A 27 94.88 30.99 -27.45
N ARG A 28 95.82 30.30 -26.80
CA ARG A 28 95.50 29.11 -25.99
C ARG A 28 94.65 29.45 -24.77
N THR A 29 94.94 30.55 -24.09
CA THR A 29 94.14 31.01 -22.95
C THR A 29 92.73 31.37 -23.41
N GLN A 30 92.58 32.14 -24.48
CA GLN A 30 91.26 32.48 -25.06
C GLN A 30 90.49 31.25 -25.52
N LEU A 31 91.16 30.28 -26.14
CA LEU A 31 90.54 29.02 -26.55
C LEU A 31 90.08 28.22 -25.33
N ALA A 32 90.87 28.17 -24.25
CA ALA A 32 90.48 27.54 -23.00
C ALA A 32 89.28 28.25 -22.35
N GLU A 33 89.28 29.58 -22.29
CA GLU A 33 88.16 30.40 -21.80
C GLU A 33 86.88 30.14 -22.60
N LYS A 34 86.95 30.19 -23.94
CA LYS A 34 85.78 29.93 -24.80
C LYS A 34 85.29 28.50 -24.71
N THR A 35 86.19 27.54 -24.52
CA THR A 35 85.81 26.13 -24.31
C THR A 35 85.08 25.97 -22.99
N GLU A 36 85.52 26.65 -21.93
CA GLU A 36 84.85 26.61 -20.63
C GLU A 36 83.50 27.33 -20.65
N GLU A 37 83.42 28.51 -21.28
CA GLU A 37 82.15 29.21 -21.52
C GLU A 37 81.15 28.32 -22.29
N LEU A 38 81.61 27.61 -23.33
CA LEU A 38 80.77 26.68 -24.09
C LEU A 38 80.28 25.51 -23.24
N LYS A 39 81.13 24.95 -22.37
CA LYS A 39 80.72 23.90 -21.42
C LYS A 39 79.68 24.39 -20.42
N ILE A 40 79.86 25.60 -19.88
CA ILE A 40 78.90 26.20 -18.95
C ILE A 40 77.57 26.43 -19.69
N ALA A 41 77.60 27.04 -20.88
CA ALA A 41 76.40 27.31 -21.67
C ALA A 41 75.64 26.04 -22.09
N THR A 42 76.37 24.96 -22.43
CA THR A 42 75.77 23.66 -22.75
C THR A 42 75.16 23.00 -21.52
N ALA A 43 75.83 23.06 -20.37
CA ALA A 43 75.28 22.59 -19.09
C ALA A 43 74.01 23.37 -18.69
N THR A 44 74.01 24.69 -18.82
CA THR A 44 72.83 25.53 -18.53
C THR A 44 71.68 25.24 -19.49
N ASN A 45 71.95 25.04 -20.79
CA ASN A 45 70.92 24.67 -21.76
C ASN A 45 70.31 23.31 -21.45
N LYS A 46 71.12 22.34 -21.00
CA LYS A 46 70.63 21.03 -20.58
C LYS A 46 69.71 21.16 -19.36
N GLN A 47 70.12 21.93 -18.35
CA GLN A 47 69.30 22.19 -17.16
C GLN A 47 68.00 22.92 -17.52
N LEU A 48 68.04 23.92 -18.41
CA LEU A 48 66.85 24.61 -18.89
C LEU A 48 65.91 23.67 -19.67
N SER A 49 66.47 22.77 -20.49
CA SER A 49 65.67 21.77 -21.20
C SER A 49 64.98 20.78 -20.25
N GLU A 50 65.71 20.28 -19.24
CA GLU A 50 65.16 19.40 -18.20
C GLU A 50 64.06 20.09 -17.39
N THR A 51 64.30 21.32 -16.93
CA THR A 51 63.29 22.10 -16.20
C THR A 51 62.06 22.38 -17.07
N ASN A 52 62.22 22.74 -18.34
CA ASN A 52 61.10 22.94 -19.26
C ASN A 52 60.31 21.64 -19.49
N SER A 53 60.98 20.50 -19.61
CA SER A 53 60.32 19.18 -19.68
C SER A 53 59.49 18.89 -18.42
N THR A 54 60.06 19.11 -17.22
CA THR A 54 59.32 18.91 -15.96
C THR A 54 58.14 19.87 -15.81
N LEU A 55 58.27 21.13 -16.25
CA LEU A 55 57.19 22.10 -16.24
C LEU A 55 56.07 21.69 -17.20
N ASN A 56 56.40 21.24 -18.41
CA ASN A 56 55.41 20.74 -19.37
C ASN A 56 54.64 19.53 -18.84
N GLN A 57 55.34 18.54 -18.25
CA GLN A 57 54.68 17.39 -17.60
C GLN A 57 53.74 17.84 -16.47
N ARG A 58 54.15 18.85 -15.68
CA ARG A 58 53.30 19.40 -14.63
C ARG A 58 52.07 20.12 -15.18
N VAL A 59 52.22 20.87 -16.28
CA VAL A 59 51.11 21.54 -16.97
C VAL A 59 50.12 20.51 -17.53
N GLU A 60 50.61 19.44 -18.16
CA GLU A 60 49.77 18.35 -18.66
C GLU A 60 49.00 17.66 -17.53
N ALA A 61 49.66 17.33 -16.42
CA ALA A 61 49.02 16.72 -15.25
C ALA A 61 47.95 17.64 -14.63
N LEU A 62 48.21 18.94 -14.53
CA LEU A 62 47.23 19.92 -14.06
C LEU A 62 46.05 20.05 -15.03
N THR A 63 46.31 20.01 -16.33
CA THR A 63 45.27 20.09 -17.36
C THR A 63 44.35 18.86 -17.32
N GLN A 64 44.92 17.66 -17.19
CA GLN A 64 44.15 16.42 -17.02
C GLN A 64 43.31 16.45 -15.74
N ARG A 65 43.88 16.95 -14.63
CA ARG A 65 43.15 17.11 -13.37
C ARG A 65 41.98 18.09 -13.49
N LEU A 66 42.20 19.23 -14.17
CA LEU A 66 41.16 20.21 -14.43
C LEU A 66 40.04 19.60 -15.28
N LEU A 67 40.39 18.85 -16.32
CA LEU A 67 39.43 18.20 -17.21
C LEU A 67 38.60 17.14 -16.47
N GLY A 68 39.24 16.31 -15.65
CA GLY A 68 38.53 15.35 -14.78
C GLY A 68 37.62 16.02 -13.76
N GLN A 69 38.00 17.18 -13.22
CA GLN A 69 37.14 17.97 -12.33
C GLN A 69 35.93 18.52 -13.10
N CYS A 70 36.12 19.10 -14.28
CA CYS A 70 35.02 19.59 -15.12
C CYS A 70 34.05 18.46 -15.52
N GLU A 71 34.55 17.27 -15.86
CA GLU A 71 33.71 16.10 -16.14
C GLU A 71 32.90 15.66 -14.91
N SER A 72 33.52 15.65 -13.72
CA SER A 72 32.84 15.33 -12.47
C SER A 72 31.75 16.36 -12.14
N GLU A 73 32.05 17.65 -12.32
CA GLU A 73 31.09 18.73 -12.11
C GLU A 73 29.93 18.67 -13.10
N ASN A 74 30.19 18.36 -14.38
CA ASN A 74 29.15 18.17 -15.39
C ASN A 74 28.24 16.99 -15.05
N LYS A 75 28.78 15.84 -14.66
CA LYS A 75 27.98 14.68 -14.22
C LYS A 75 27.12 15.01 -13.00
N MET A 76 27.67 15.74 -12.04
CA MET A 76 26.92 16.18 -10.86
C MET A 76 25.79 17.14 -11.26
N ASN A 77 26.04 18.08 -12.16
CA ASN A 77 25.04 19.02 -12.66
C ASN A 77 23.92 18.31 -13.45
N GLU A 78 24.25 17.33 -14.29
CA GLU A 78 23.27 16.48 -14.98
C GLU A 78 22.37 15.72 -13.99
N ASN A 79 22.95 15.16 -12.93
CA ASN A 79 22.19 14.50 -11.87
C ASN A 79 21.23 15.46 -11.16
N TYR A 80 21.70 16.67 -10.80
CA TYR A 80 20.84 17.68 -10.18
C TYR A 80 19.72 18.12 -11.11
N GLN A 81 19.98 18.25 -12.42
CA GLN A 81 18.94 18.57 -13.39
C GLN A 81 17.89 17.45 -13.50
N GLN A 82 18.31 16.18 -13.46
CA GLN A 82 17.39 15.05 -13.43
C GLN A 82 16.56 15.03 -12.14
N GLU A 83 17.19 15.30 -10.99
CA GLU A 83 16.50 15.38 -9.70
C GLU A 83 15.47 16.52 -9.69
N ILE A 84 15.83 17.70 -10.19
CA ILE A 84 14.90 18.84 -10.32
C ILE A 84 13.72 18.45 -11.23
N ARG A 85 13.95 17.81 -12.38
CA ARG A 85 12.85 17.35 -13.25
C ARG A 85 11.92 16.36 -12.55
N ALA A 86 12.47 15.43 -11.77
CA ALA A 86 11.68 14.48 -11.01
C ALA A 86 10.84 15.17 -9.92
N GLN A 87 11.44 16.11 -9.18
CA GLN A 87 10.76 16.90 -8.15
C GLN A 87 9.66 17.79 -8.76
N THR A 88 9.91 18.44 -9.90
CA THR A 88 8.91 19.24 -10.62
C THR A 88 7.73 18.36 -11.03
N LYS A 89 7.98 17.18 -11.61
CA LYS A 89 6.92 16.25 -12.00
C LYS A 89 6.09 15.79 -10.80
N LEU A 90 6.74 15.55 -9.66
CA LEU A 90 6.04 15.17 -8.43
C LEU A 90 5.17 16.33 -7.90
N ALA A 91 5.68 17.57 -7.94
CA ALA A 91 4.92 18.75 -7.54
C ALA A 91 3.70 18.98 -8.46
N GLU A 92 3.86 18.80 -9.77
CA GLU A 92 2.76 18.86 -10.74
C GLU A 92 1.69 17.80 -10.47
N LEU A 93 2.09 16.57 -10.16
CA LEU A 93 1.16 15.49 -9.78
C LEU A 93 0.41 15.81 -8.49
N TYR A 94 1.09 16.31 -7.46
CA TYR A 94 0.42 16.73 -6.22
C TYR A 94 -0.52 17.92 -6.44
N LYS A 95 -0.14 18.86 -7.31
CA LYS A 95 -1.01 19.97 -7.70
C LYS A 95 -2.26 19.47 -8.41
N SER A 96 -2.13 18.60 -9.41
CA SER A 96 -3.28 18.01 -10.12
C SER A 96 -4.17 17.20 -9.19
N LEU A 97 -3.60 16.40 -8.28
CA LEU A 97 -4.38 15.64 -7.30
C LEU A 97 -5.14 16.57 -6.34
N SER A 98 -4.52 17.68 -5.94
CA SER A 98 -5.19 18.70 -5.12
C SER A 98 -6.31 19.38 -5.89
N GLU A 99 -6.10 19.74 -7.16
CA GLU A 99 -7.10 20.36 -8.03
C GLU A 99 -8.31 19.43 -8.25
N ASP A 100 -8.07 18.14 -8.52
CA ASP A 100 -9.11 17.11 -8.64
C ASP A 100 -9.89 16.92 -7.33
N ALA A 101 -9.20 16.93 -6.19
CA ALA A 101 -9.84 16.83 -4.88
C ALA A 101 -10.69 18.07 -4.57
N THR A 102 -10.22 19.26 -4.93
CA THR A 102 -11.01 20.50 -4.78
C THR A 102 -12.23 20.49 -5.69
N ALA A 103 -12.11 20.08 -6.96
CA ALA A 103 -13.22 19.98 -7.89
C ALA A 103 -14.31 19.01 -7.39
N LYS A 104 -13.91 17.82 -6.90
CA LYS A 104 -14.85 16.87 -6.29
C LYS A 104 -15.52 17.42 -5.04
N ASN A 105 -14.81 18.19 -4.23
CA ASN A 105 -15.37 18.80 -3.02
C ASN A 105 -16.38 19.90 -3.38
N GLU A 106 -16.10 20.67 -4.44
CA GLU A 106 -17.04 21.66 -5.00
C GLU A 106 -18.30 20.97 -5.54
N GLU A 107 -18.17 19.91 -6.34
CA GLU A 107 -19.30 19.11 -6.84
C GLU A 107 -20.15 18.53 -5.70
N LEU A 108 -19.52 17.94 -4.68
CA LEU A 108 -20.23 17.43 -3.51
C LEU A 108 -20.92 18.55 -2.72
N THR A 109 -20.27 19.70 -2.57
CA THR A 109 -20.85 20.87 -1.92
C THR A 109 -22.07 21.37 -2.67
N GLU A 110 -22.02 21.38 -4.01
CA GLU A 110 -23.13 21.79 -4.86
C GLU A 110 -24.29 20.77 -4.81
N ALA A 111 -23.99 19.47 -4.84
CA ALA A 111 -24.99 18.42 -4.64
C ALA A 111 -25.67 18.51 -3.26
N VAL A 112 -24.91 18.80 -2.20
CA VAL A 112 -25.47 19.01 -0.85
C VAL A 112 -26.38 20.23 -0.82
N LYS A 113 -25.99 21.35 -1.45
CA LYS A 113 -26.85 22.54 -1.55
C LYS A 113 -28.15 22.23 -2.29
N GLU A 114 -28.08 21.46 -3.37
CA GLU A 114 -29.27 21.07 -4.13
C GLU A 114 -30.18 20.14 -3.33
N LEU A 115 -29.63 19.16 -2.61
CA LEU A 115 -30.39 18.32 -1.69
C LEU A 115 -31.05 19.13 -0.57
N GLN A 116 -30.35 20.13 -0.01
CA GLN A 116 -30.93 21.05 0.98
C GLN A 116 -32.07 21.87 0.39
N ARG A 117 -31.95 22.33 -0.87
CA ARG A 117 -33.01 23.05 -1.59
C ARG A 117 -34.24 22.17 -1.78
N LEU A 118 -34.05 20.95 -2.30
CA LEU A 118 -35.14 19.99 -2.51
C LEU A 118 -35.82 19.60 -1.19
N LEU A 119 -35.06 19.40 -0.11
CA LEU A 119 -35.60 19.11 1.21
C LEU A 119 -36.46 20.27 1.72
N LYS A 120 -36.00 21.51 1.54
CA LYS A 120 -36.76 22.70 1.91
C LYS A 120 -38.07 22.80 1.12
N GLU A 121 -38.00 22.62 -0.19
CA GLU A 121 -39.20 22.62 -1.06
C GLU A 121 -40.19 21.52 -0.68
N ALA A 122 -39.72 20.30 -0.38
CA ALA A 122 -40.57 19.22 0.09
C ALA A 122 -41.20 19.55 1.45
N THR A 123 -40.44 20.18 2.37
CA THR A 123 -40.94 20.60 3.69
C THR A 123 -42.02 21.66 3.55
N ASP A 124 -41.80 22.66 2.70
CA ASP A 124 -42.77 23.73 2.42
C ASP A 124 -44.06 23.15 1.79
N GLN A 125 -43.93 22.23 0.83
CA GLN A 125 -45.07 21.53 0.22
C GLN A 125 -45.85 20.68 1.23
N TYR A 126 -45.17 19.99 2.15
CA TYR A 126 -45.82 19.24 3.23
C TYR A 126 -46.59 20.18 4.16
N GLY A 127 -46.01 21.32 4.54
CA GLY A 127 -46.68 22.33 5.34
C GLY A 127 -47.94 22.90 4.68
N ASP A 128 -47.88 23.18 3.38
CA ASP A 128 -49.05 23.60 2.59
C ASP A 128 -50.13 22.52 2.54
N LEU A 129 -49.74 21.25 2.39
CA LEU A 129 -50.67 20.13 2.32
C LEU A 129 -51.34 19.87 3.66
N GLU A 130 -50.58 19.93 4.76
CA GLU A 130 -51.08 19.80 6.13
C GLU A 130 -52.07 20.93 6.45
N THR A 131 -51.76 22.16 6.06
CA THR A 131 -52.65 23.32 6.22
C THR A 131 -53.97 23.10 5.47
N LYS A 132 -53.92 22.71 4.19
CA LYS A 132 -55.12 22.41 3.37
C LYS A 132 -55.94 21.24 3.93
N LEU A 133 -55.28 20.21 4.47
CA LEU A 133 -55.94 19.06 5.05
C LEU A 133 -56.70 19.47 6.31
N ARG A 134 -56.05 20.28 7.16
CA ARG A 134 -56.67 20.85 8.37
C ARG A 134 -57.84 21.78 8.06
N GLU A 135 -57.72 22.62 7.03
CA GLU A 135 -58.85 23.43 6.53
C GLU A 135 -60.04 22.57 6.09
N LYS A 136 -59.78 21.47 5.36
CA LYS A 136 -60.83 20.53 4.95
C LYS A 136 -61.46 19.78 6.12
N GLU A 137 -60.67 19.35 7.10
CA GLU A 137 -61.18 18.72 8.32
C GLU A 137 -62.15 19.66 9.04
N VAL A 138 -61.75 20.90 9.29
CA VAL A 138 -62.61 21.90 9.93
C VAL A 138 -63.89 22.16 9.11
N ALA A 139 -63.77 22.27 7.78
CA ALA A 139 -64.93 22.47 6.91
C ALA A 139 -65.90 21.28 6.96
N LEU A 140 -65.38 20.05 6.97
CA LEU A 140 -66.18 18.82 7.11
C LEU A 140 -66.84 18.74 8.48
N GLU A 141 -66.15 19.12 9.54
CA GLU A 141 -66.68 19.15 10.90
C GLU A 141 -67.88 20.09 10.99
N VAL A 142 -67.73 21.35 10.52
CA VAL A 142 -68.83 22.32 10.43
C VAL A 142 -70.01 21.80 9.59
N THR A 143 -69.72 21.13 8.46
CA THR A 143 -70.77 20.58 7.59
C THR A 143 -71.52 19.43 8.25
N THR A 144 -70.81 18.58 9.00
CA THR A 144 -71.37 17.45 9.75
C THR A 144 -72.24 17.96 10.89
N GLU A 145 -71.80 19.01 11.58
CA GLU A 145 -72.56 19.67 12.63
C GLU A 145 -73.88 20.26 12.10
N LYS A 146 -73.85 20.95 10.96
CA LYS A 146 -75.07 21.43 10.27
C LYS A 146 -76.01 20.29 9.88
N LYS A 147 -75.48 19.20 9.32
CA LYS A 147 -76.29 18.02 8.96
C LYS A 147 -76.91 17.36 10.20
N ASN A 148 -76.16 17.26 11.29
CA ASN A 148 -76.67 16.72 12.55
C ASN A 148 -77.81 17.56 13.13
N LEU A 149 -77.70 18.89 13.06
CA LEU A 149 -78.80 19.79 13.44
C LEU A 149 -80.05 19.58 12.57
N CYS A 150 -79.88 19.52 11.25
CA CYS A 150 -81.01 19.25 10.34
C CYS A 150 -81.64 17.87 10.58
N ILE A 151 -80.85 16.84 10.84
CA ILE A 151 -81.36 15.51 11.21
C ILE A 151 -82.14 15.57 12.53
N GLN A 152 -81.69 16.36 13.52
CA GLN A 152 -82.43 16.54 14.77
C GLN A 152 -83.77 17.24 14.53
N GLU A 153 -83.82 18.27 13.69
CA GLU A 153 -85.06 18.95 13.30
C GLU A 153 -86.02 18.00 12.59
N LEU A 154 -85.54 17.27 11.58
CA LEU A 154 -86.33 16.27 10.85
C LEU A 154 -86.83 15.15 11.77
N LYS A 155 -86.00 14.68 12.73
CA LYS A 155 -86.43 13.69 13.71
C LYS A 155 -87.58 14.19 14.57
N LYS A 156 -87.54 15.45 15.03
CA LYS A 156 -88.65 16.06 15.77
C LYS A 156 -89.91 16.14 14.92
N GLU A 157 -89.81 16.56 13.67
CA GLU A 157 -90.96 16.57 12.75
C GLU A 157 -91.54 15.17 12.53
N LEU A 158 -90.70 14.14 12.44
CA LEU A 158 -91.11 12.76 12.25
C LEU A 158 -91.79 12.19 13.51
N GLU A 159 -91.31 12.55 14.70
CA GLU A 159 -91.99 12.28 15.98
C GLU A 159 -93.39 12.91 16.00
N HIS A 160 -93.50 14.19 15.65
CA HIS A 160 -94.80 14.88 15.52
C HIS A 160 -95.74 14.21 14.49
N ALA A 161 -95.22 13.81 13.33
CA ALA A 161 -96.00 13.11 12.31
C ALA A 161 -96.43 11.71 12.78
N ASN A 162 -95.58 10.98 13.50
CA ASN A 162 -95.91 9.69 14.09
C ASN A 162 -96.96 9.81 15.19
N GLU A 163 -96.92 10.85 16.04
CA GLU A 163 -97.98 11.16 17.01
C GLU A 163 -99.33 11.39 16.31
N LEU A 164 -99.33 12.12 15.18
CA LEU A 164 -100.53 12.28 14.34
C LEU A 164 -101.01 10.94 13.76
N ILE A 165 -100.10 10.09 13.28
CA ILE A 165 -100.45 8.77 12.73
C ILE A 165 -100.97 7.84 13.82
N GLU A 166 -100.42 7.84 15.03
CA GLU A 166 -100.98 7.08 16.16
C GLU A 166 -102.39 7.57 16.52
N ALA A 167 -102.61 8.89 16.53
CA ALA A 167 -103.95 9.47 16.70
C ALA A 167 -104.91 9.05 15.58
N THR A 168 -104.42 8.82 14.36
CA THR A 168 -105.20 8.38 13.20
C THR A 168 -105.41 6.86 13.15
N LYS A 169 -104.44 6.06 13.64
CA LYS A 169 -104.56 4.60 13.77
C LYS A 169 -105.60 4.20 14.81
N LEU A 170 -105.79 5.00 15.86
CA LEU A 170 -106.91 4.84 16.81
C LEU A 170 -108.30 5.06 16.17
N GLN A 171 -108.38 5.64 14.96
CA GLN A 171 -109.64 5.84 14.23
C GLN A 171 -109.84 4.87 13.03
N SER A 172 -108.83 4.09 12.63
CA SER A 172 -108.86 3.36 11.34
C SER A 172 -108.69 1.84 11.42
N ILE A 173 -108.55 1.23 12.61
CA ILE A 173 -108.50 -0.24 12.74
C ILE A 173 -109.91 -0.77 13.00
N GLU A 174 -110.80 -0.60 12.01
CA GLU A 174 -112.08 -1.34 11.97
C GLU A 174 -112.62 -1.41 10.53
N LYS A 175 -111.83 -1.94 9.59
CA LYS A 175 -112.35 -2.59 8.37
C LYS A 175 -111.27 -3.29 7.56
N ALA A 176 -111.58 -4.54 7.21
CA ALA A 176 -111.00 -5.34 6.14
C ALA A 176 -109.67 -6.06 6.45
N VAL A 177 -109.75 -6.99 7.41
CA VAL A 177 -109.15 -8.32 7.22
C VAL A 177 -110.29 -9.24 6.78
N GLU A 178 -110.34 -9.60 5.49
CA GLU A 178 -111.03 -10.78 4.96
C GLU A 178 -110.97 -10.79 3.43
N SER A 179 -110.14 -11.66 2.84
CA SER A 179 -110.62 -12.70 1.89
C SER A 179 -109.45 -13.34 1.12
N LEU A 180 -109.19 -14.61 1.48
CA LEU A 180 -108.94 -15.78 0.61
C LEU A 180 -107.79 -15.72 -0.43
N SER A 181 -107.14 -16.80 -0.83
CA SER A 181 -106.96 -18.19 -0.38
C SER A 181 -106.23 -18.87 -1.56
N PRO A 182 -105.25 -19.74 -1.32
CA PRO A 182 -104.47 -20.43 -2.33
C PRO A 182 -105.20 -21.70 -2.81
N ALA A 183 -105.26 -21.97 -4.12
CA ALA A 183 -105.50 -23.31 -4.65
C ALA A 183 -105.34 -23.35 -6.18
N ALA A 184 -104.32 -24.07 -6.65
CA ALA A 184 -104.40 -24.81 -7.91
C ALA A 184 -103.31 -25.88 -7.90
N ALA A 185 -103.52 -26.88 -7.05
CA ALA A 185 -102.82 -28.15 -7.17
C ALA A 185 -103.26 -28.86 -8.45
N ALA A 186 -102.27 -29.33 -9.20
CA ALA A 186 -102.27 -30.57 -9.96
C ALA A 186 -103.35 -30.78 -11.05
N THR A 187 -102.93 -30.67 -12.31
CA THR A 187 -103.33 -31.52 -13.44
C THR A 187 -102.39 -31.14 -14.61
N SER A 188 -101.64 -32.00 -15.29
CA SER A 188 -101.64 -33.44 -15.42
C SER A 188 -100.26 -33.87 -15.90
N ARG A 189 -99.71 -34.92 -15.28
CA ARG A 189 -98.67 -35.75 -15.91
C ARG A 189 -99.33 -36.65 -16.96
N LEU A 190 -98.49 -37.07 -17.92
CA LEU A 190 -98.71 -38.03 -19.01
C LEU A 190 -99.45 -37.48 -20.24
N LEU A 191 -98.69 -37.32 -21.33
CA LEU A 191 -98.81 -38.20 -22.50
C LEU A 191 -97.48 -38.18 -23.30
N LYS A 192 -97.14 -39.34 -23.87
CA LYS A 192 -95.82 -39.76 -24.38
C LYS A 192 -95.65 -39.50 -25.89
N SER A 193 -94.36 -39.45 -26.26
CA SER A 193 -93.74 -39.72 -27.56
C SER A 193 -93.61 -38.54 -28.53
N GLY A 194 -92.36 -38.25 -28.91
CA GLY A 194 -91.90 -36.96 -29.40
C GLY A 194 -91.36 -36.13 -28.23
N ILE A 195 -90.14 -35.59 -28.34
CA ILE A 195 -89.68 -34.53 -27.44
C ILE A 195 -90.80 -33.49 -27.49
N THR A 196 -91.57 -33.38 -26.41
CA THR A 196 -92.66 -32.40 -26.36
C THR A 196 -92.03 -31.04 -26.57
N LEU A 197 -92.74 -30.12 -27.21
CA LEU A 197 -92.21 -28.78 -27.46
C LEU A 197 -91.58 -28.19 -26.18
N THR A 198 -92.21 -28.44 -25.03
CA THR A 198 -91.70 -28.12 -23.69
C THR A 198 -90.37 -28.80 -23.33
N GLN A 199 -90.18 -30.08 -23.66
CA GLN A 199 -88.91 -30.80 -23.45
C GLN A 199 -87.80 -30.29 -24.39
N LEU A 200 -88.13 -29.85 -25.61
CA LEU A 200 -87.17 -29.22 -26.53
C LEU A 200 -86.77 -27.84 -26.01
N TYR A 201 -87.73 -27.07 -25.49
CA TYR A 201 -87.45 -25.82 -24.79
C TYR A 201 -86.60 -26.04 -23.53
N MET A 202 -86.83 -27.13 -22.79
CA MET A 202 -86.05 -27.47 -21.60
C MET A 202 -84.62 -27.85 -21.96
N GLN A 203 -84.39 -28.68 -22.99
CA GLN A 203 -83.05 -28.97 -23.49
C GLN A 203 -82.35 -27.75 -24.10
N TYR A 204 -83.10 -26.88 -24.79
CA TYR A 204 -82.57 -25.61 -25.29
C TYR A 204 -82.20 -24.66 -24.14
N ALA A 205 -83.02 -24.59 -23.09
CA ALA A 205 -82.74 -23.82 -21.89
C ALA A 205 -81.52 -24.37 -21.14
N GLU A 206 -81.41 -25.69 -20.96
CA GLU A 206 -80.24 -26.36 -20.37
C GLU A 206 -78.98 -26.12 -21.20
N ALA A 207 -79.03 -26.26 -22.53
CA ALA A 207 -77.90 -25.97 -23.41
C ALA A 207 -77.53 -24.48 -23.42
N SER A 208 -78.52 -23.59 -23.32
CA SER A 208 -78.29 -22.15 -23.22
C SER A 208 -77.68 -21.77 -21.86
N GLU A 209 -78.07 -22.44 -20.79
CA GLU A 209 -77.49 -22.29 -19.45
C GLU A 209 -76.05 -22.80 -19.44
N GLN A 210 -75.78 -23.98 -20.01
CA GLN A 210 -74.42 -24.50 -20.17
C GLN A 210 -73.54 -23.57 -21.00
N LEU A 211 -74.04 -23.03 -22.11
CA LEU A 211 -73.31 -22.05 -22.91
C LEU A 211 -73.05 -20.75 -22.13
N MET A 212 -73.98 -20.33 -21.28
CA MET A 212 -73.81 -19.16 -20.42
C MET A 212 -72.72 -19.41 -19.36
N LEU A 213 -72.73 -20.58 -18.71
CA LEU A 213 -71.72 -20.99 -17.74
C LEU A 213 -70.33 -21.08 -18.39
N GLU A 214 -70.23 -21.73 -19.56
CA GLU A 214 -68.98 -21.80 -20.33
C GLU A 214 -68.47 -20.41 -20.74
N ARG A 215 -69.36 -19.50 -21.15
CA ARG A 215 -68.98 -18.11 -21.45
C ARG A 215 -68.49 -17.36 -20.21
N GLU A 216 -69.07 -17.62 -19.05
CA GLU A 216 -68.66 -17.01 -17.79
C GLU A 216 -67.31 -17.56 -17.32
N GLU A 217 -67.08 -18.86 -17.49
CA GLU A 217 -65.77 -19.48 -17.26
C GLU A 217 -64.71 -18.94 -18.23
N ASN A 218 -65.02 -18.78 -19.51
CA ASN A 218 -64.11 -18.23 -20.50
C ASN A 218 -63.75 -16.76 -20.19
N LYS A 219 -64.71 -15.97 -19.67
CA LYS A 219 -64.44 -14.62 -19.16
C LYS A 219 -63.53 -14.65 -17.94
N ARG A 220 -63.76 -15.55 -16.99
CA ARG A 220 -62.92 -15.73 -15.80
C ARG A 220 -61.49 -16.14 -16.17
N LEU A 221 -61.34 -17.04 -17.13
CA LEU A 221 -60.04 -17.50 -17.62
C LEU A 221 -59.28 -16.36 -18.33
N ASN A 222 -59.95 -15.62 -19.21
CA ASN A 222 -59.37 -14.44 -19.86
C ASN A 222 -58.95 -13.38 -18.84
N HIS A 223 -59.74 -13.16 -17.79
CA HIS A 223 -59.35 -12.25 -16.71
C HIS A 223 -58.07 -12.71 -16.02
N SER A 224 -57.97 -14.00 -15.67
CA SER A 224 -56.79 -14.58 -15.02
C SER A 224 -55.54 -14.48 -15.89
N ILE A 225 -55.65 -14.76 -17.20
CA ILE A 225 -54.55 -14.61 -18.17
C ILE A 225 -54.11 -13.15 -18.28
N ASN A 226 -55.05 -12.21 -18.36
CA ASN A 226 -54.72 -10.78 -18.41
C ASN A 226 -54.03 -10.30 -17.14
N THR A 227 -54.44 -10.80 -15.96
CA THR A 227 -53.75 -10.51 -14.69
C THR A 227 -52.31 -11.03 -14.72
N ILE A 228 -52.09 -12.27 -15.16
CA ILE A 228 -50.73 -12.84 -15.28
C ILE A 228 -49.87 -12.05 -16.26
N LEU A 229 -50.43 -11.66 -17.42
CA LEU A 229 -49.73 -10.82 -18.40
C LEU A 229 -49.31 -9.49 -17.79
N GLN A 230 -50.22 -8.83 -17.08
CA GLN A 230 -49.96 -7.55 -16.43
C GLN A 230 -48.87 -7.67 -15.34
N GLU A 231 -48.87 -8.76 -14.57
CA GLU A 231 -47.79 -9.05 -13.60
C GLU A 231 -46.44 -9.30 -14.28
N ILE A 232 -46.41 -10.02 -15.41
CA ILE A 232 -45.19 -10.25 -16.19
C ILE A 232 -44.68 -8.92 -16.78
N GLU A 233 -45.56 -8.11 -17.35
CA GLU A 233 -45.23 -6.79 -17.90
C GLU A 233 -44.68 -5.84 -16.83
N GLN A 234 -45.21 -5.90 -15.59
CA GLN A 234 -44.71 -5.12 -14.47
C GLN A 234 -43.34 -5.63 -13.95
N LYS A 235 -43.11 -6.94 -13.94
CA LYS A 235 -41.85 -7.54 -13.47
C LYS A 235 -40.71 -7.44 -14.48
N ALA A 236 -41.00 -7.43 -15.78
CA ALA A 236 -40.01 -7.33 -16.84
C ALA A 236 -39.02 -6.15 -16.69
N PRO A 237 -39.45 -4.89 -16.47
CA PRO A 237 -38.53 -3.78 -16.28
C PRO A 237 -37.72 -3.89 -14.99
N LEU A 238 -38.29 -4.49 -13.93
CA LEU A 238 -37.63 -4.65 -12.65
C LEU A 238 -36.48 -5.66 -12.74
N LEU A 239 -36.69 -6.78 -13.45
CA LEU A 239 -35.64 -7.76 -13.75
C LEU A 239 -34.57 -7.19 -14.68
N LYS A 240 -34.95 -6.35 -15.66
CA LYS A 240 -33.99 -5.68 -16.54
C LYS A 240 -33.09 -4.73 -15.75
N LYS A 241 -33.68 -3.88 -14.90
CA LYS A 241 -32.93 -2.99 -14.01
C LYS A 241 -32.02 -3.76 -13.06
N GLN A 242 -32.50 -4.86 -12.48
CA GLN A 242 -31.68 -5.70 -11.60
C GLN A 242 -30.46 -6.30 -12.32
N ARG A 243 -30.59 -6.67 -13.60
CA ARG A 243 -29.45 -7.13 -14.42
C ARG A 243 -28.45 -6.01 -14.68
N GLU A 244 -28.94 -4.82 -15.05
CA GLU A 244 -28.10 -3.64 -15.28
C GLU A 244 -27.34 -3.24 -14.01
N ASP A 245 -28.02 -3.23 -12.85
CA ASP A 245 -27.41 -2.94 -11.54
C ASP A 245 -26.37 -4.02 -11.16
N TYR A 246 -26.65 -5.29 -11.46
CA TYR A 246 -25.70 -6.39 -11.24
C TYR A 246 -24.46 -6.29 -12.13
N ASP A 247 -24.63 -5.99 -13.42
CA ASP A 247 -23.52 -5.81 -14.36
C ASP A 247 -22.67 -4.59 -13.95
N TYR A 248 -23.30 -3.51 -13.50
CA TYR A 248 -22.61 -2.36 -12.94
C TYR A 248 -21.82 -2.72 -11.67
N ALA A 249 -22.41 -3.49 -10.76
CA ALA A 249 -21.73 -3.96 -9.56
C ALA A 249 -20.54 -4.89 -9.88
N MET A 250 -20.68 -5.80 -10.85
CA MET A 250 -19.60 -6.68 -11.29
C MET A 250 -18.44 -5.89 -11.89
N THR A 251 -18.72 -4.95 -12.79
CA THR A 251 -17.66 -4.10 -13.40
C THR A 251 -16.96 -3.22 -12.37
N THR A 252 -17.67 -2.71 -11.36
CA THR A 252 -17.03 -1.99 -10.24
C THR A 252 -16.17 -2.90 -9.38
N VAL A 253 -16.62 -4.12 -9.07
CA VAL A 253 -15.81 -5.11 -8.33
C VAL A 253 -14.55 -5.48 -9.11
N GLU A 254 -14.65 -5.72 -10.42
CA GLU A 254 -13.49 -5.98 -11.29
C GLU A 254 -12.49 -4.82 -11.27
N SER A 255 -12.97 -3.58 -11.42
CA SER A 255 -12.12 -2.39 -11.36
C SER A 255 -11.43 -2.22 -10.00
N LEU A 256 -12.16 -2.43 -8.91
CA LEU A 256 -11.60 -2.38 -7.55
C LEU A 256 -10.57 -3.48 -7.32
N THR A 257 -10.81 -4.68 -7.86
CA THR A 257 -9.88 -5.81 -7.76
C THR A 257 -8.59 -5.51 -8.53
N SER A 258 -8.68 -5.03 -9.77
CA SER A 258 -7.51 -4.61 -10.56
C SER A 258 -6.70 -3.53 -9.82
N ARG A 259 -7.38 -2.56 -9.21
CA ARG A 259 -6.72 -1.50 -8.44
C ARG A 259 -6.06 -2.06 -7.18
N MET A 260 -6.66 -3.04 -6.52
CA MET A 260 -6.06 -3.71 -5.37
C MET A 260 -4.78 -4.44 -5.78
N ASP A 261 -4.81 -5.19 -6.88
CA ASP A 261 -3.65 -5.92 -7.42
C ASP A 261 -2.51 -4.96 -7.77
N GLU A 262 -2.81 -3.83 -8.42
CA GLU A 262 -1.83 -2.77 -8.71
C GLU A 262 -1.18 -2.22 -7.43
N MET A 263 -1.97 -1.96 -6.39
CA MET A 263 -1.49 -1.49 -5.10
C MET A 263 -0.63 -2.53 -4.37
N GLU A 264 -0.96 -3.82 -4.49
CA GLU A 264 -0.15 -4.91 -3.93
C GLU A 264 1.21 -5.03 -4.61
N VAL A 265 1.24 -4.94 -5.95
CA VAL A 265 2.48 -4.94 -6.74
C VAL A 265 3.35 -3.75 -6.36
N GLU A 266 2.77 -2.54 -6.28
CA GLU A 266 3.53 -1.35 -5.90
C GLU A 266 4.06 -1.44 -4.47
N THR A 267 3.26 -1.97 -3.54
CA THR A 267 3.70 -2.19 -2.16
C THR A 267 4.87 -3.18 -2.10
N SER A 268 4.81 -4.27 -2.88
CA SER A 268 5.90 -5.24 -2.99
C SER A 268 7.18 -4.60 -3.56
N ARG A 269 7.04 -3.80 -4.61
CA ARG A 269 8.15 -3.03 -5.23
C ARG A 269 8.80 -2.08 -4.23
N LEU A 270 7.99 -1.31 -3.49
CA LEU A 270 8.48 -0.38 -2.47
C LEU A 270 9.18 -1.10 -1.31
N ARG A 271 8.66 -2.24 -0.85
CA ARG A 271 9.33 -3.06 0.18
C ARG A 271 10.69 -3.56 -0.30
N SER A 272 10.79 -4.02 -1.54
CA SER A 272 12.06 -4.48 -2.13
C SER A 272 13.07 -3.33 -2.24
N ALA A 273 12.62 -2.16 -2.74
CA ALA A 273 13.46 -0.97 -2.82
C ALA A 273 13.94 -0.49 -1.44
N ASN A 274 13.07 -0.54 -0.43
CA ASN A 274 13.43 -0.16 0.94
C ASN A 274 14.46 -1.13 1.55
N LEU A 275 14.27 -2.45 1.37
CA LEU A 275 15.25 -3.45 1.80
C LEU A 275 16.63 -3.19 1.16
N GLU A 276 16.66 -2.86 -0.14
CA GLU A 276 17.91 -2.58 -0.83
C GLU A 276 18.57 -1.28 -0.34
N ALA A 277 17.77 -0.23 -0.13
CA ALA A 277 18.25 1.02 0.46
C ALA A 277 18.81 0.79 1.87
N GLU A 278 18.16 -0.02 2.71
CA GLU A 278 18.64 -0.40 4.04
C GLU A 278 19.98 -1.15 3.97
N LYS A 279 20.14 -2.09 3.04
CA LYS A 279 21.43 -2.79 2.84
C LYS A 279 22.53 -1.82 2.45
N VAL A 280 22.28 -0.92 1.49
CA VAL A 280 23.24 0.07 1.03
C VAL A 280 23.60 1.04 2.17
N ALA A 281 22.61 1.51 2.93
CA ALA A 281 22.83 2.36 4.10
C ALA A 281 23.65 1.63 5.18
N ALA A 282 23.35 0.37 5.46
CA ALA A 282 24.12 -0.45 6.41
C ALA A 282 25.57 -0.65 5.95
N HIS A 283 25.80 -0.89 4.66
CA HIS A 283 27.13 -0.98 4.07
C HIS A 283 27.91 0.33 4.27
N PHE A 284 27.36 1.47 3.83
CA PHE A 284 28.03 2.76 3.98
C PHE A 284 28.23 3.17 5.44
N LYS A 285 27.33 2.78 6.35
CA LYS A 285 27.51 3.02 7.79
C LYS A 285 28.70 2.25 8.35
N ARG A 286 28.88 0.98 7.95
CA ARG A 286 30.06 0.18 8.34
C ARG A 286 31.34 0.77 7.74
N GLU A 287 31.28 1.17 6.47
CA GLU A 287 32.43 1.74 5.78
C GLU A 287 32.86 3.09 6.36
N ASN A 288 31.90 3.96 6.67
CA ASN A 288 32.17 5.24 7.33
C ASN A 288 32.78 5.03 8.72
N LYS A 289 32.27 4.07 9.50
CA LYS A 289 32.89 3.69 10.78
C LYS A 289 34.34 3.22 10.59
N ARG A 290 34.59 2.37 9.60
CA ARG A 290 35.95 1.89 9.26
C ARG A 290 36.87 3.06 8.90
N LEU A 291 36.41 4.00 8.07
CA LEU A 291 37.17 5.19 7.68
C LEU A 291 37.44 6.14 8.86
N GLN A 292 36.48 6.30 9.78
CA GLN A 292 36.69 7.09 11.00
C GLN A 292 37.76 6.46 11.91
N GLU A 293 37.75 5.14 12.05
CA GLU A 293 38.77 4.40 12.81
C GLU A 293 40.16 4.55 12.15
N THR A 294 40.28 4.39 10.84
CA THR A 294 41.56 4.57 10.13
C THR A 294 42.07 6.01 10.19
N LEU A 295 41.19 7.01 10.11
CA LEU A 295 41.56 8.42 10.28
C LEU A 295 42.05 8.72 11.70
N SER A 296 41.40 8.16 12.72
CA SER A 296 41.84 8.28 14.12
C SER A 296 43.22 7.65 14.33
N ASP A 297 43.43 6.45 13.80
CA ASP A 297 44.71 5.75 13.86
C ASP A 297 45.81 6.52 13.12
N LEU A 298 45.55 7.01 11.91
CA LEU A 298 46.49 7.83 11.15
C LEU A 298 46.83 9.14 11.88
N GLY A 299 45.82 9.83 12.42
CA GLY A 299 46.03 11.03 13.23
C GLY A 299 46.94 10.76 14.44
N ARG A 300 46.79 9.60 15.08
CA ARG A 300 47.66 9.16 16.16
C ARG A 300 49.10 8.91 15.70
N GLN A 301 49.30 8.26 14.55
CA GLN A 301 50.63 8.05 13.97
C GLN A 301 51.34 9.39 13.72
N VAL A 302 50.64 10.33 13.07
CA VAL A 302 51.20 11.66 12.76
C VAL A 302 51.57 12.39 14.04
N CYS A 303 50.71 12.41 15.06
CA CYS A 303 51.02 13.05 16.34
C CYS A 303 52.23 12.40 17.04
N PHE A 304 52.33 11.08 17.00
CA PHE A 304 53.42 10.33 17.62
C PHE A 304 54.76 10.59 16.91
N LEU A 305 54.77 10.55 15.58
CA LEU A 305 55.96 10.87 14.78
C LEU A 305 56.41 12.31 14.95
N LEU A 306 55.48 13.28 14.97
CA LEU A 306 55.80 14.69 15.23
C LEU A 306 56.43 14.88 16.62
N LYS A 307 55.93 14.16 17.63
CA LYS A 307 56.50 14.18 18.98
C LYS A 307 57.95 13.68 18.99
N GLU A 308 58.21 12.51 18.40
CA GLU A 308 59.56 11.93 18.34
C GLU A 308 60.53 12.84 17.55
N VAL A 309 60.07 13.48 16.47
CA VAL A 309 60.87 14.47 15.72
C VAL A 309 61.24 15.67 16.60
N GLU A 310 60.30 16.24 17.35
CA GLU A 310 60.58 17.37 18.24
C GLU A 310 61.47 16.97 19.43
N GLU A 311 61.28 15.79 20.00
CA GLU A 311 62.14 15.26 21.07
C GLU A 311 63.57 15.03 20.57
N SER A 312 63.75 14.57 19.32
CA SER A 312 65.07 14.42 18.68
C SER A 312 65.77 15.76 18.42
N ARG A 313 65.01 16.86 18.32
CA ARG A 313 65.50 18.24 18.19
C ARG A 313 65.85 18.89 19.53
N GLY A 314 65.65 18.19 20.64
CA GLY A 314 65.91 18.69 21.99
C GLY A 314 64.76 19.46 22.63
N ASN A 315 63.59 19.51 21.98
CA ASN A 315 62.38 20.09 22.55
C ASN A 315 61.60 19.01 23.32
N ALA A 316 61.41 19.18 24.63
CA ALA A 316 60.56 18.28 25.40
C ALA A 316 59.08 18.57 25.11
N VAL A 317 58.42 17.70 24.34
CA VAL A 317 56.99 17.82 24.01
C VAL A 317 56.18 16.91 24.92
N GLU A 318 55.54 17.51 25.93
CA GLU A 318 54.64 16.80 26.83
C GLU A 318 53.28 16.59 26.16
N MET A 319 53.01 15.36 25.73
CA MET A 319 51.69 14.98 25.21
C MET A 319 50.72 14.79 26.37
N THR A 320 49.91 15.81 26.67
CA THR A 320 48.86 15.80 27.70
C THR A 320 47.74 14.76 27.43
N ARG A 321 47.78 14.09 26.27
CA ARG A 321 46.91 12.96 25.88
C ARG A 321 47.67 11.70 25.50
N SER A 322 48.96 11.61 25.79
CA SER A 322 49.63 10.32 25.88
C SER A 322 49.08 9.64 27.13
N PRO A 323 48.29 8.55 27.05
CA PRO A 323 48.26 7.67 28.20
C PRO A 323 49.73 7.29 28.37
N GLY A 324 50.30 7.57 29.54
CA GLY A 324 51.64 7.11 29.85
C GLY A 324 51.74 5.60 29.57
N ARG A 325 52.92 5.03 29.75
CA ARG A 325 53.07 3.60 30.00
C ARG A 325 52.29 3.22 31.27
N VAL A 326 50.97 3.28 31.24
CA VAL A 326 50.10 2.77 32.28
C VAL A 326 50.12 1.28 32.05
N SER A 327 50.81 0.60 32.95
CA SER A 327 50.83 -0.84 33.16
C SER A 327 49.46 -1.35 33.60
N GLY A 328 48.39 -0.92 32.92
CA GLY A 328 47.01 -1.35 33.12
C GLY A 328 46.64 -2.27 31.97
N GLU A 329 46.11 -3.45 32.31
CA GLU A 329 45.63 -4.45 31.36
C GLU A 329 44.82 -3.80 30.23
N LEU A 330 45.33 -3.96 29.00
CA LEU A 330 44.63 -3.55 27.79
C LEU A 330 43.51 -4.56 27.52
N THR A 331 42.28 -4.20 27.88
CA THR A 331 41.14 -5.13 27.90
C THR A 331 40.44 -5.33 26.56
N THR A 332 40.80 -4.58 25.50
CA THR A 332 40.12 -4.66 24.19
C THR A 332 41.10 -4.70 23.02
N SER A 333 40.91 -5.64 22.09
CA SER A 333 41.79 -5.84 20.91
C SER A 333 41.98 -4.58 20.07
N SER A 334 40.94 -3.75 19.93
CA SER A 334 41.01 -2.45 19.23
C SER A 334 41.97 -1.46 19.90
N GLN A 335 42.03 -1.43 21.25
CA GLN A 335 42.93 -0.53 21.97
C GLN A 335 44.39 -1.00 21.90
N VAL A 336 44.63 -2.30 21.81
CA VAL A 336 45.97 -2.88 21.62
C VAL A 336 46.49 -2.54 20.22
N ILE A 337 45.64 -2.69 19.19
CA ILE A 337 45.97 -2.36 17.79
C ILE A 337 46.35 -0.89 17.67
N SER A 338 45.46 0.03 18.06
CA SER A 338 45.67 1.48 17.91
C SER A 338 46.81 2.05 18.76
N LYS A 339 47.34 1.32 19.75
CA LYS A 339 48.45 1.77 20.62
C LYS A 339 49.81 1.14 20.31
N HIS A 340 49.84 -0.12 19.84
CA HIS A 340 51.11 -0.88 19.70
C HIS A 340 51.39 -1.37 18.28
N LEU A 341 50.36 -1.51 17.43
CA LEU A 341 50.53 -1.99 16.06
C LEU A 341 50.45 -0.86 15.02
N VAL A 342 50.09 0.34 15.46
CA VAL A 342 49.83 1.50 14.59
C VAL A 342 50.94 2.55 14.73
N THR A 343 51.51 2.76 15.92
CA THR A 343 52.56 3.77 16.16
C THR A 343 53.96 3.17 16.11
N PHE A 344 54.93 3.92 15.58
CA PHE A 344 56.35 3.55 15.50
C PHE A 344 57.22 4.81 15.64
N LYS A 345 58.42 4.67 16.21
CA LYS A 345 59.39 5.75 16.44
C LYS A 345 60.39 5.88 15.31
N ASP A 346 60.81 4.75 14.75
CA ASP A 346 61.83 4.65 13.71
C ASP A 346 61.50 3.55 12.69
N ILE A 347 62.35 3.42 11.66
CA ILE A 347 62.17 2.46 10.55
C ILE A 347 62.28 1.01 11.06
N GLU A 348 63.10 0.76 12.08
CA GLU A 348 63.31 -0.59 12.64
C GLU A 348 62.06 -1.05 13.41
N GLU A 349 61.46 -0.19 14.24
CA GLU A 349 60.19 -0.45 14.92
C GLU A 349 59.04 -0.61 13.92
N LEU A 350 59.02 0.19 12.84
CA LEU A 350 58.06 0.03 11.74
C LEU A 350 58.21 -1.35 11.05
N GLN A 351 59.44 -1.82 10.87
CA GLN A 351 59.69 -3.12 10.25
C GLN A 351 59.23 -4.27 11.17
N VAL A 352 59.52 -4.19 12.46
CA VAL A 352 59.08 -5.19 13.45
C VAL A 352 57.55 -5.20 13.60
N THR A 353 56.91 -4.03 13.62
CA THR A 353 55.45 -3.93 13.66
C THR A 353 54.79 -4.47 12.39
N ASN A 354 55.35 -4.20 11.21
CA ASN A 354 54.89 -4.81 9.95
C ASN A 354 55.02 -6.34 9.94
N GLN A 355 56.12 -6.89 10.46
CA GLN A 355 56.27 -8.35 10.57
C GLN A 355 55.19 -8.96 11.47
N LYS A 356 54.89 -8.31 12.61
CA LYS A 356 53.81 -8.73 13.51
C LYS A 356 52.44 -8.62 12.85
N LEU A 357 52.15 -7.52 12.15
CA LEU A 357 50.90 -7.32 11.40
C LEU A 357 50.72 -8.38 10.32
N LEU A 358 51.75 -8.67 9.53
CA LEU A 358 51.72 -9.70 8.49
C LEU A 358 51.45 -11.10 9.07
N SER A 359 52.02 -11.42 10.23
CA SER A 359 51.74 -12.68 10.93
C SER A 359 50.27 -12.78 11.35
N VAL A 360 49.73 -11.72 11.95
CA VAL A 360 48.32 -11.66 12.39
C VAL A 360 47.37 -11.71 11.19
N VAL A 361 47.69 -11.01 10.10
CA VAL A 361 46.89 -11.03 8.86
C VAL A 361 46.85 -12.45 8.29
N ARG A 362 47.99 -13.15 8.19
CA ARG A 362 48.03 -14.54 7.71
C ARG A 362 47.20 -15.47 8.58
N GLU A 363 47.32 -15.38 9.90
CA GLU A 363 46.55 -16.21 10.85
C GLU A 363 45.04 -15.90 10.78
N LEU A 364 44.66 -14.63 10.68
CA LEU A 364 43.26 -14.22 10.53
C LEU A 364 42.69 -14.65 9.18
N SER A 365 43.46 -14.55 8.09
CA SER A 365 43.06 -15.03 6.76
C SER A 365 42.82 -16.54 6.77
N GLU A 366 43.70 -17.33 7.38
CA GLU A 366 43.54 -18.78 7.49
C GLU A 366 42.31 -19.15 8.34
N LYS A 367 42.11 -18.48 9.48
CA LYS A 367 40.91 -18.65 10.32
C LYS A 367 39.63 -18.25 9.59
N GLN A 368 39.66 -17.18 8.79
CA GLN A 368 38.52 -16.73 8.02
C GLN A 368 38.18 -17.72 6.90
N GLU A 369 39.17 -18.20 6.14
CA GLU A 369 38.98 -19.21 5.09
C GLU A 369 38.38 -20.49 5.68
N GLN A 370 38.89 -20.95 6.82
CA GLN A 370 38.35 -22.12 7.52
C GLN A 370 36.89 -21.89 7.97
N ALA A 371 36.58 -20.73 8.54
CA ALA A 371 35.22 -20.39 8.97
C ALA A 371 34.24 -20.24 7.79
N GLU A 372 34.69 -19.70 6.64
CA GLU A 372 33.89 -19.62 5.41
C GLU A 372 33.60 -21.00 4.84
N LYS A 373 34.60 -21.89 4.85
CA LYS A 373 34.44 -23.29 4.42
C LYS A 373 33.46 -24.06 5.31
N GLU A 374 33.55 -23.88 6.62
CA GLU A 374 32.62 -24.49 7.59
C GLU A 374 31.20 -23.94 7.42
N LYS A 375 31.03 -22.63 7.29
CA LYS A 375 29.72 -22.01 7.01
C LYS A 375 29.13 -22.46 5.68
N GLY A 376 29.94 -22.55 4.63
CA GLY A 376 29.54 -23.07 3.33
C GLY A 376 29.04 -24.51 3.45
N SER A 377 29.80 -25.36 4.15
CA SER A 377 29.41 -26.75 4.41
C SER A 377 28.09 -26.86 5.18
N GLN A 378 27.92 -26.06 6.24
CA GLN A 378 26.67 -26.05 7.03
C GLN A 378 25.47 -25.55 6.21
N LEU A 379 25.66 -24.56 5.35
CA LEU A 379 24.60 -24.04 4.49
C LEU A 379 24.17 -25.10 3.45
N VAL A 380 25.14 -25.79 2.84
CA VAL A 380 24.87 -26.90 1.92
C VAL A 380 24.07 -28.00 2.64
N GLU A 381 24.51 -28.42 3.83
CA GLU A 381 23.81 -29.43 4.63
C GLU A 381 22.37 -29.02 4.98
N GLN A 382 22.15 -27.75 5.33
CA GLN A 382 20.81 -27.20 5.58
C GLN A 382 19.93 -27.17 4.33
N LEU A 383 20.48 -26.78 3.18
CA LEU A 383 19.77 -26.75 1.91
C LEU A 383 19.40 -28.17 1.45
N GLU A 384 20.33 -29.12 1.57
CA GLU A 384 20.06 -30.55 1.33
C GLU A 384 18.97 -31.08 2.26
N GLY A 385 18.98 -30.71 3.55
CA GLY A 385 17.91 -31.04 4.49
C GLY A 385 16.54 -30.50 4.06
N LYS A 386 16.46 -29.24 3.65
CA LYS A 386 15.22 -28.62 3.15
C LYS A 386 14.75 -29.26 1.85
N LEU A 387 15.67 -29.59 0.94
CA LEU A 387 15.37 -30.28 -0.31
C LEU A 387 14.75 -31.65 -0.02
N ARG A 388 15.37 -32.45 0.86
CA ARG A 388 14.82 -33.76 1.28
C ARG A 388 13.41 -33.65 1.86
N LEU A 389 13.15 -32.64 2.70
CA LEU A 389 11.82 -32.42 3.27
C LEU A 389 10.81 -32.02 2.19
N ALA A 390 11.20 -31.18 1.24
CA ALA A 390 10.35 -30.78 0.12
C ALA A 390 10.03 -31.97 -0.80
N GLU A 391 11.03 -32.80 -1.11
CA GLU A 391 10.87 -34.05 -1.86
C GLU A 391 9.89 -34.99 -1.15
N GLN A 392 10.06 -35.20 0.16
CA GLN A 392 9.15 -36.02 0.95
C GLN A 392 7.71 -35.46 0.94
N ARG A 393 7.57 -34.12 0.97
CA ARG A 393 6.25 -33.48 0.89
C ARG A 393 5.60 -33.69 -0.47
N ILE A 394 6.34 -33.56 -1.57
CA ILE A 394 5.87 -33.82 -2.94
C ILE A 394 5.39 -35.27 -3.07
N ILE A 395 6.16 -36.23 -2.54
CA ILE A 395 5.77 -37.64 -2.54
C ILE A 395 4.44 -37.83 -1.79
N SER A 396 4.30 -37.28 -0.57
CA SER A 396 3.06 -37.40 0.20
C SER A 396 1.83 -36.78 -0.48
N LEU A 397 2.03 -35.67 -1.21
CA LEU A 397 0.98 -35.00 -1.97
C LEU A 397 0.59 -35.82 -3.20
N SER A 398 1.57 -36.38 -3.92
CA SER A 398 1.35 -37.27 -5.05
C SER A 398 0.57 -38.53 -4.63
N GLU A 399 0.92 -39.13 -3.49
CA GLU A 399 0.17 -40.26 -2.92
C GLU A 399 -1.27 -39.88 -2.55
N SER A 400 -1.46 -38.67 -1.98
CA SER A 400 -2.78 -38.14 -1.66
C SER A 400 -3.62 -37.87 -2.92
N GLU A 401 -3.01 -37.33 -3.97
CA GLU A 401 -3.65 -37.09 -5.27
C GLU A 401 -4.13 -38.41 -5.89
N VAL A 402 -3.27 -39.44 -5.90
CA VAL A 402 -3.65 -40.77 -6.36
C VAL A 402 -4.83 -41.33 -5.55
N HIS A 403 -4.84 -41.10 -4.22
CA HIS A 403 -5.97 -41.50 -3.38
C HIS A 403 -7.27 -40.75 -3.75
N TYR A 404 -7.21 -39.44 -3.97
CA TYR A 404 -8.38 -38.64 -4.37
C TYR A 404 -8.91 -39.03 -5.75
N VAL A 405 -8.03 -39.31 -6.72
CA VAL A 405 -8.41 -39.78 -8.06
C VAL A 405 -9.17 -41.11 -7.94
N LYS A 406 -8.64 -42.08 -7.19
CA LYS A 406 -9.33 -43.36 -6.94
C LYS A 406 -10.69 -43.16 -6.25
N ALA A 407 -10.78 -42.29 -5.26
CA ALA A 407 -12.05 -41.99 -4.59
C ALA A 407 -13.07 -41.37 -5.57
N MET A 408 -12.61 -40.48 -6.46
CA MET A 408 -13.46 -39.86 -7.47
C MET A 408 -13.93 -40.86 -8.53
N GLU A 409 -13.10 -41.84 -8.93
CA GLU A 409 -13.51 -42.95 -9.79
C GLU A 409 -14.61 -43.81 -9.16
N VAL A 410 -14.50 -44.11 -7.86
CA VAL A 410 -15.54 -44.84 -7.11
C VAL A 410 -16.85 -44.05 -7.10
N ILE A 411 -16.83 -42.75 -6.78
CA ILE A 411 -18.02 -41.90 -6.78
C ILE A 411 -18.63 -41.80 -8.18
N LYS A 412 -17.80 -41.66 -9.22
CA LYS A 412 -18.26 -41.65 -10.62
C LYS A 412 -18.95 -42.96 -10.96
N GLY A 413 -18.39 -44.10 -10.58
CA GLY A 413 -18.99 -45.42 -10.80
C GLY A 413 -20.33 -45.58 -10.05
N GLN A 414 -20.42 -45.12 -8.81
CA GLN A 414 -21.69 -45.09 -8.07
C GLN A 414 -22.75 -44.23 -8.75
N ARG A 415 -22.37 -43.02 -9.20
CA ARG A 415 -23.27 -42.13 -9.95
C ARG A 415 -23.75 -42.79 -11.25
N GLU A 416 -22.85 -43.45 -11.98
CA GLU A 416 -23.17 -44.19 -13.21
C GLU A 416 -24.18 -45.31 -12.92
N MET A 417 -23.95 -46.09 -11.87
CA MET A 417 -24.88 -47.13 -11.41
C MET A 417 -26.27 -46.56 -11.07
N TYR A 418 -26.34 -45.49 -10.28
CA TYR A 418 -27.62 -44.83 -9.96
C TYR A 418 -28.31 -44.27 -11.19
N ARG A 419 -27.54 -43.71 -12.14
CA ARG A 419 -28.08 -43.24 -13.42
C ARG A 419 -28.67 -44.39 -14.24
N THR A 420 -28.00 -45.53 -14.32
CA THR A 420 -28.52 -46.71 -15.01
C THR A 420 -29.77 -47.27 -14.33
N LEU A 421 -29.80 -47.36 -13.01
CA LEU A 421 -30.98 -47.78 -12.25
C LEU A 421 -32.17 -46.83 -12.48
N PHE A 422 -31.92 -45.52 -12.45
CA PHE A 422 -32.93 -44.52 -12.76
C PHE A 422 -33.45 -44.65 -14.20
N GLN A 423 -32.57 -44.77 -15.18
CA GLN A 423 -32.95 -44.96 -16.59
C GLN A 423 -33.74 -46.26 -16.81
N GLN A 424 -33.37 -47.35 -16.15
CA GLN A 424 -34.10 -48.62 -16.23
C GLN A 424 -35.51 -48.49 -15.62
N GLN A 425 -35.65 -47.73 -14.54
CA GLN A 425 -36.94 -47.48 -13.90
C GLN A 425 -37.83 -46.55 -14.74
N VAL A 426 -37.24 -45.55 -15.40
CA VAL A 426 -37.94 -44.63 -16.31
C VAL A 426 -38.35 -45.30 -17.64
N ALA A 427 -37.56 -46.24 -18.16
CA ALA A 427 -37.84 -46.93 -19.42
C ALA A 427 -39.13 -47.80 -19.42
N GLY A 428 -39.70 -48.08 -18.24
CA GLY A 428 -40.96 -48.82 -18.09
C GLY A 428 -42.20 -47.98 -17.80
N LEU A 429 -42.09 -46.64 -17.74
CA LEU A 429 -43.18 -45.74 -17.31
C LEU A 429 -43.74 -44.89 -18.47
N PRO A 430 -45.06 -44.63 -18.53
CA PRO A 430 -45.66 -43.74 -19.52
C PRO A 430 -45.16 -42.30 -19.35
N GLN A 431 -44.90 -41.62 -20.48
CA GLN A 431 -44.25 -40.30 -20.60
C GLN A 431 -44.81 -39.21 -19.67
N ALA A 432 -46.13 -39.24 -19.37
CA ALA A 432 -46.79 -38.30 -18.46
C ALA A 432 -46.32 -38.41 -16.99
N LYS A 433 -45.87 -39.60 -16.53
CA LYS A 433 -45.31 -39.78 -15.18
C LYS A 433 -43.83 -39.40 -15.09
N VAL A 434 -43.13 -39.34 -16.22
CA VAL A 434 -41.71 -38.93 -16.29
C VAL A 434 -41.61 -37.42 -16.10
N GLU A 435 -42.51 -36.65 -16.73
CA GLU A 435 -42.60 -35.19 -16.55
C GLU A 435 -43.00 -34.79 -15.10
N GLU A 436 -43.82 -35.61 -14.41
CA GLU A 436 -44.16 -35.40 -12.99
C GLU A 436 -42.95 -35.62 -12.06
N LEU A 437 -42.09 -36.60 -12.36
CA LEU A 437 -40.85 -36.85 -11.61
C LEU A 437 -39.76 -35.81 -11.89
N GLU A 438 -39.60 -35.37 -13.15
CA GLU A 438 -38.60 -34.35 -13.51
C GLU A 438 -38.96 -32.96 -12.97
N ASN A 439 -40.24 -32.60 -12.96
CA ASN A 439 -40.71 -31.34 -12.38
C ASN A 439 -40.60 -31.29 -10.85
N SER A 440 -40.62 -32.45 -10.18
CA SER A 440 -40.40 -32.52 -8.73
C SER A 440 -38.93 -32.30 -8.33
N VAL A 441 -37.97 -32.57 -9.23
CA VAL A 441 -36.53 -32.37 -9.00
C VAL A 441 -36.10 -30.91 -9.27
N ASN A 442 -36.80 -30.18 -10.16
CA ASN A 442 -36.41 -28.82 -10.56
C ASN A 442 -37.00 -27.66 -9.72
N GLN A 443 -37.86 -27.94 -8.73
CA GLN A 443 -38.41 -26.90 -7.84
C GLN A 443 -37.55 -26.57 -6.60
N GLN A 444 -36.34 -27.11 -6.48
CA GLN A 444 -35.41 -26.75 -5.40
C GLN A 444 -34.17 -26.02 -5.92
N GLN A 445 -34.34 -24.79 -6.43
CA GLN A 445 -33.23 -23.86 -6.63
C GLN A 445 -33.61 -22.44 -6.19
N SER A 446 -33.38 -22.14 -4.91
CA SER A 446 -32.90 -20.84 -4.38
C SER A 446 -32.53 -20.97 -2.89
N PRO A 447 -31.56 -20.18 -2.39
CA PRO A 447 -30.55 -20.66 -1.45
C PRO A 447 -30.99 -20.50 0.00
N SER A 448 -31.12 -21.61 0.71
CA SER A 448 -31.18 -21.60 2.17
C SER A 448 -30.15 -22.58 2.71
N ARG A 449 -29.05 -22.00 3.19
CA ARG A 449 -28.21 -22.46 4.30
C ARG A 449 -27.98 -23.97 4.38
N ALA A 450 -26.80 -24.38 3.91
CA ALA A 450 -26.22 -25.69 4.16
C ALA A 450 -26.47 -26.15 5.61
N THR A 451 -27.30 -27.17 5.77
CA THR A 451 -27.37 -27.98 6.98
C THR A 451 -27.07 -29.41 6.55
N VAL A 452 -25.97 -29.93 7.08
CA VAL A 452 -25.46 -31.28 6.88
C VAL A 452 -26.56 -32.30 7.25
N PRO A 453 -26.72 -33.39 6.47
CA PRO A 453 -27.76 -34.39 6.71
C PRO A 453 -27.43 -35.25 7.93
N SER A 454 -28.44 -35.52 8.76
CA SER A 454 -28.50 -36.73 9.57
C SER A 454 -29.83 -37.43 9.31
N THR A 455 -29.69 -38.73 9.20
CA THR A 455 -30.60 -39.78 8.73
C THR A 455 -31.96 -39.85 9.43
N PRO A 456 -32.95 -40.51 8.79
CA PRO A 456 -34.33 -40.61 9.24
C PRO A 456 -34.50 -41.68 10.33
N GLU A 457 -35.38 -41.43 11.31
CA GLU A 457 -36.02 -42.50 12.07
C GLU A 457 -37.55 -42.37 11.97
N LEU A 458 -38.16 -43.51 11.70
CA LEU A 458 -39.59 -43.75 11.56
C LEU A 458 -40.33 -43.47 12.88
N ASN A 459 -41.50 -42.82 12.77
CA ASN A 459 -42.54 -42.86 13.79
C ASN A 459 -43.44 -44.08 13.58
N HIS A 460 -43.38 -45.03 14.53
CA HIS A 460 -44.50 -45.90 14.89
C HIS A 460 -44.96 -45.53 16.30
N SER A 461 -46.28 -45.48 16.51
CA SER A 461 -46.93 -44.99 17.73
C SER A 461 -46.84 -45.95 18.93
N THR A 462 -46.52 -45.37 20.10
CA THR A 462 -46.87 -45.74 21.51
C THR A 462 -46.24 -47.01 22.13
N PRO A 463 -46.08 -47.14 23.48
CA PRO A 463 -46.39 -46.26 24.62
C PRO A 463 -45.19 -46.02 25.59
N ALA A 464 -45.41 -45.21 26.63
CA ALA A 464 -44.45 -44.84 27.68
C ALA A 464 -43.58 -45.99 28.23
N LYS A 465 -42.24 -45.84 28.17
CA LYS A 465 -41.24 -46.42 29.11
C LYS A 465 -39.81 -45.95 28.81
N SER A 466 -39.13 -45.45 29.85
CA SER A 466 -37.67 -45.38 30.09
C SER A 466 -36.76 -44.88 28.95
N THR A 467 -36.23 -43.67 29.11
CA THR A 467 -35.02 -43.19 28.42
C THR A 467 -33.89 -44.21 28.56
N SER A 468 -33.39 -44.71 27.42
CA SER A 468 -32.25 -45.63 27.41
C SER A 468 -30.95 -44.88 27.82
N PRO A 469 -30.01 -45.54 28.53
CA PRO A 469 -28.76 -44.90 28.99
C PRO A 469 -27.93 -44.29 27.85
N ALA A 470 -28.05 -44.84 26.64
CA ALA A 470 -27.31 -44.38 25.46
C ALA A 470 -27.80 -43.04 24.90
N GLN A 471 -29.09 -42.71 25.04
CA GLN A 471 -29.65 -41.43 24.61
C GLN A 471 -29.37 -40.31 25.62
N GLN A 472 -29.33 -40.63 26.92
CA GLN A 472 -28.89 -39.70 27.96
C GLN A 472 -27.40 -39.35 27.83
N ALA A 473 -26.53 -40.34 27.58
CA ALA A 473 -25.10 -40.10 27.36
C ALA A 473 -24.81 -39.19 26.15
N LYS A 474 -25.61 -39.30 25.08
CA LYS A 474 -25.45 -38.46 23.87
C LYS A 474 -25.91 -37.02 24.09
N LEU A 475 -26.92 -36.81 24.94
CA LEU A 475 -27.39 -35.50 25.37
C LEU A 475 -26.36 -34.82 26.30
N GLU A 476 -25.80 -35.55 27.26
CA GLU A 476 -24.69 -35.06 28.11
C GLU A 476 -23.47 -34.65 27.28
N MET A 477 -23.07 -35.47 26.29
CA MET A 477 -21.96 -35.15 25.40
C MET A 477 -22.19 -33.88 24.57
N LEU A 478 -23.42 -33.65 24.11
CA LEU A 478 -23.78 -32.45 23.36
C LEU A 478 -23.84 -31.21 24.26
N GLU A 479 -24.33 -31.34 25.49
CA GLU A 479 -24.31 -30.28 26.49
C GLU A 479 -22.87 -29.91 26.91
N GLU A 480 -22.00 -30.90 27.06
CA GLU A 480 -20.59 -30.68 27.38
C GLU A 480 -19.85 -29.97 26.24
N ARG A 481 -20.11 -30.38 24.99
CA ARG A 481 -19.57 -29.72 23.79
C ARG A 481 -20.13 -28.30 23.60
N LEU A 482 -21.38 -28.06 24.00
CA LEU A 482 -21.98 -26.72 23.97
C LEU A 482 -21.36 -25.81 25.04
N LYS A 483 -21.08 -26.33 26.25
CA LYS A 483 -20.32 -25.64 27.30
C LYS A 483 -18.89 -25.33 26.87
N GLU A 484 -18.21 -26.26 26.22
CA GLU A 484 -16.86 -26.06 25.68
C GLU A 484 -16.84 -24.95 24.62
N LYS A 485 -17.80 -24.95 23.69
CA LYS A 485 -17.92 -23.89 22.68
C LYS A 485 -18.32 -22.54 23.25
N THR A 486 -19.14 -22.48 24.30
CA THR A 486 -19.41 -21.21 24.99
C THR A 486 -18.18 -20.67 25.70
N LYS A 487 -17.34 -21.55 26.28
CA LYS A 487 -16.08 -21.16 26.90
C LYS A 487 -15.06 -20.65 25.88
N GLU A 488 -14.93 -21.30 24.72
CA GLU A 488 -14.11 -20.82 23.60
C GLU A 488 -14.58 -19.43 23.11
N LEU A 489 -15.90 -19.22 23.03
CA LEU A 489 -16.47 -17.94 22.59
C LEU A 489 -16.22 -16.83 23.61
N GLN A 490 -16.32 -17.13 24.91
CA GLN A 490 -15.95 -16.21 25.99
C GLN A 490 -14.45 -15.86 25.93
N GLN A 491 -13.60 -16.85 25.72
CA GLN A 491 -12.15 -16.63 25.61
C GLN A 491 -11.81 -15.78 24.39
N LEU A 492 -12.44 -16.01 23.24
CA LEU A 492 -12.27 -15.18 22.05
C LEU A 492 -12.77 -13.74 22.26
N GLN A 493 -13.84 -13.54 23.04
CA GLN A 493 -14.31 -12.21 23.44
C GLN A 493 -13.31 -11.50 24.36
N GLU A 494 -12.70 -12.22 25.30
CA GLU A 494 -11.63 -11.69 26.16
C GLU A 494 -10.37 -11.31 25.36
N ASP A 495 -9.95 -12.18 24.43
CA ASP A 495 -8.83 -11.93 23.53
C ASP A 495 -9.09 -10.70 22.64
N PHE A 496 -10.31 -10.57 22.09
CA PHE A 496 -10.68 -9.40 21.29
C PHE A 496 -10.70 -8.10 22.10
N ASN A 497 -11.18 -8.15 23.34
CA ASN A 497 -11.16 -7.00 24.24
C ASN A 497 -9.73 -6.60 24.63
N THR A 498 -8.86 -7.59 24.82
CA THR A 498 -7.44 -7.37 25.12
C THR A 498 -6.73 -6.75 23.92
N TYR A 499 -6.92 -7.31 22.72
CA TYR A 499 -6.42 -6.74 21.47
C TYR A 499 -6.89 -5.30 21.25
N ARG A 500 -8.17 -5.00 21.52
CA ARG A 500 -8.71 -3.64 21.40
C ARG A 500 -8.03 -2.66 22.34
N LYS A 501 -7.76 -3.07 23.59
CA LYS A 501 -7.01 -2.26 24.57
C LYS A 501 -5.56 -2.06 24.13
N GLU A 502 -4.88 -3.13 23.74
CA GLU A 502 -3.48 -3.08 23.28
C GLU A 502 -3.32 -2.20 22.05
N ARG A 503 -4.24 -2.31 21.08
CA ARG A 503 -4.27 -1.45 19.89
C ARG A 503 -4.42 0.02 20.27
N SER A 504 -5.34 0.35 21.18
CA SER A 504 -5.51 1.72 21.66
C SER A 504 -4.27 2.25 22.39
N THR A 505 -3.61 1.42 23.21
CA THR A 505 -2.36 1.82 23.88
C THR A 505 -1.20 2.00 22.90
N ASN A 506 -1.10 1.14 21.89
CA ASN A 506 -0.06 1.24 20.85
C ASN A 506 -0.26 2.49 20.00
N GLU A 507 -1.50 2.80 19.61
CA GLU A 507 -1.82 4.04 18.89
C GLU A 507 -1.49 5.28 19.72
N ARG A 508 -1.79 5.26 21.03
CA ARG A 508 -1.41 6.34 21.94
C ARG A 508 0.12 6.50 22.05
N MET A 509 0.86 5.41 22.24
CA MET A 509 2.33 5.46 22.32
C MET A 509 2.97 5.94 21.01
N LEU A 510 2.40 5.53 19.86
CA LEU A 510 2.86 6.01 18.56
C LEU A 510 2.63 7.51 18.39
N ASN A 511 1.45 8.00 18.79
CA ASN A 511 1.14 9.44 18.76
C ASN A 511 2.05 10.24 19.70
N GLU A 512 2.31 9.77 20.91
CA GLU A 512 3.26 10.39 21.85
C GLU A 512 4.69 10.43 21.28
N SER A 513 5.13 9.37 20.58
CA SER A 513 6.43 9.35 19.90
C SER A 513 6.49 10.33 18.73
N LEU A 514 5.40 10.46 17.95
CA LEU A 514 5.31 11.42 16.86
C LEU A 514 5.32 12.86 17.37
N GLU A 515 4.67 13.12 18.50
CA GLU A 515 4.65 14.45 19.12
C GLU A 515 6.03 14.84 19.65
N LYS A 516 6.73 13.93 20.33
CA LYS A 516 8.14 14.12 20.74
C LYS A 516 9.06 14.41 19.56
N ALA A 517 8.94 13.64 18.47
CA ALA A 517 9.74 13.86 17.27
C ALA A 517 9.45 15.24 16.63
N ARG A 518 8.18 15.68 16.64
CA ARG A 518 7.80 17.03 16.17
C ARG A 518 8.39 18.13 17.06
N ASP A 519 8.41 17.94 18.37
CA ASP A 519 9.01 18.92 19.30
C ASP A 519 10.53 19.00 19.16
N GLU A 520 11.22 17.86 19.02
CA GLU A 520 12.66 17.83 18.72
C GLU A 520 12.96 18.52 17.38
N LEU A 521 12.15 18.29 16.35
CA LEU A 521 12.30 18.95 15.05
C LEU A 521 12.11 20.47 15.16
N ARG A 522 11.13 20.94 15.94
CA ARG A 522 10.95 22.38 16.21
C ARG A 522 12.14 22.97 16.96
N ALA A 523 12.65 22.29 17.98
CA ALA A 523 13.81 22.72 18.75
C ALA A 523 15.08 22.81 17.87
N LEU A 524 15.31 21.80 17.03
CA LEU A 524 16.40 21.78 16.05
C LEU A 524 16.25 22.89 15.01
N ALA A 525 15.03 23.18 14.54
CA ALA A 525 14.78 24.28 13.61
C ALA A 525 15.11 25.64 14.24
N VAL A 526 14.70 25.88 15.49
CA VAL A 526 15.06 27.10 16.24
C VAL A 526 16.57 27.20 16.40
N SER A 527 17.23 26.13 16.87
CA SER A 527 18.68 26.10 17.02
C SER A 527 19.41 26.36 15.71
N LYS A 528 18.94 25.80 14.60
CA LYS A 528 19.47 26.06 13.26
C LYS A 528 19.36 27.54 12.90
N THR A 529 18.20 28.17 13.10
CA THR A 529 18.03 29.61 12.81
C THR A 529 18.95 30.49 13.66
N GLU A 530 19.15 30.15 14.94
CA GLU A 530 20.08 30.87 15.81
C GLU A 530 21.54 30.75 15.35
N VAL A 531 21.96 29.55 14.97
CA VAL A 531 23.33 29.31 14.49
C VAL A 531 23.57 30.01 13.16
N VAL A 532 22.59 30.00 12.25
CA VAL A 532 22.66 30.73 10.98
C VAL A 532 22.79 32.23 11.22
N ALA A 533 21.94 32.82 12.08
CA ALA A 533 22.02 34.24 12.41
C ALA A 533 23.38 34.62 13.05
N LYS A 534 23.94 33.75 13.91
CA LYS A 534 25.28 33.94 14.48
C LYS A 534 26.38 33.86 13.41
N ALA A 535 26.25 32.96 12.44
CA ALA A 535 27.19 32.83 11.33
C ALA A 535 27.16 34.06 10.41
N GLU A 536 25.97 34.54 10.04
CA GLU A 536 25.80 35.76 9.24
C GLU A 536 26.41 36.98 9.94
N LEU A 537 26.16 37.14 11.26
CA LEU A 537 26.75 38.23 12.03
C LEU A 537 28.28 38.13 12.12
N ALA A 538 28.84 36.93 12.22
CA ALA A 538 30.29 36.72 12.19
C ALA A 538 30.88 37.04 10.81
N GLU A 539 30.18 36.68 9.73
CA GLU A 539 30.59 36.98 8.37
C GLU A 539 30.61 38.49 8.09
N GLU A 540 29.56 39.21 8.52
CA GLU A 540 29.52 40.67 8.41
C GLU A 540 30.62 41.35 9.23
N ARG A 541 30.91 40.86 10.44
CA ARG A 541 32.07 41.35 11.22
C ARG A 541 33.39 41.11 10.50
N PHE A 542 33.55 39.96 9.86
CA PHE A 542 34.76 39.65 9.09
C PHE A 542 34.90 40.56 7.86
N LYS A 543 33.79 40.84 7.14
CA LYS A 543 33.79 41.79 6.02
C LYS A 543 34.22 43.19 6.46
N VAL A 544 33.69 43.68 7.59
CA VAL A 544 34.08 44.99 8.16
C VAL A 544 35.56 45.01 8.56
N LEU A 545 36.05 43.96 9.23
CA LEU A 545 37.46 43.87 9.61
C LEU A 545 38.38 43.83 8.38
N LYS A 546 38.00 43.08 7.34
CA LYS A 546 38.74 43.03 6.08
C LYS A 546 38.78 44.40 5.39
N ALA A 547 37.64 45.09 5.30
CA ALA A 547 37.58 46.45 4.74
C ALA A 547 38.46 47.45 5.51
N ASN A 548 38.47 47.36 6.85
CA ASN A 548 39.34 48.17 7.68
C ASN A 548 40.83 47.86 7.45
N ALA A 549 41.20 46.58 7.38
CA ALA A 549 42.57 46.15 7.11
C ALA A 549 43.06 46.64 5.73
N ASP A 550 42.20 46.54 4.70
CA ASP A 550 42.50 47.05 3.35
C ASP A 550 42.66 48.58 3.36
N SER A 551 41.81 49.29 4.11
CA SER A 551 41.94 50.76 4.30
C SER A 551 43.25 51.14 4.99
N TYR A 552 43.63 50.46 6.07
CA TYR A 552 44.91 50.68 6.74
C TYR A 552 46.10 50.38 5.83
N LYS A 553 46.03 49.31 5.05
CA LYS A 553 47.08 48.97 4.07
C LYS A 553 47.25 50.08 3.03
N LEU A 554 46.16 50.66 2.52
CA LEU A 554 46.20 51.80 1.61
C LEU A 554 46.78 53.05 2.26
N GLN A 555 46.43 53.33 3.52
CA GLN A 555 46.98 54.46 4.28
C GLN A 555 48.49 54.31 4.51
N ILE A 556 48.96 53.11 4.88
CA ILE A 556 50.38 52.80 5.04
C ILE A 556 51.12 53.02 3.71
N GLN A 557 50.60 52.48 2.60
CA GLN A 557 51.20 52.68 1.27
C GLN A 557 51.22 54.15 0.84
N ALA A 558 50.24 54.96 1.25
CA ALA A 558 50.23 56.39 0.96
C ALA A 558 51.25 57.16 1.80
N LEU A 559 51.48 56.74 3.06
CA LEU A 559 52.51 57.31 3.93
C LEU A 559 53.92 56.94 3.48
N GLU A 560 54.15 55.72 2.99
CA GLU A 560 55.44 55.26 2.46
C GLU A 560 55.85 55.97 1.15
N LYS A 561 54.90 56.61 0.46
CA LYS A 561 55.13 57.37 -0.79
C LYS A 561 55.41 58.86 -0.57
N LYS A 562 55.25 59.37 0.66
CA LYS A 562 55.65 60.73 1.05
C LYS A 562 57.03 60.70 1.68
#